data_AF-A0A9X9F2D9-F1
#
_entry.id   AF-A0A9X9F2D9-F1
#
_cell.length_a   1.000
_cell.length_b   1.000
_cell.length_c   1.000
_cell.angle_alpha   90.00
_cell.angle_beta   90.00
_cell.angle_gamma   90.00
#
_symmetry.space_group_name_H-M   'P 1'
#
loop_
_entity.id
_entity.type
_entity.pdbx_description
1 polymer ?
#
loop_
_entity_poly.entity_id
_entity_poly.type
_entity_poly.pdbx_seq_one_letter_code
_entity_poly.pdbx_strand_id
1 'polypeptide(L)'
;ILSNYYGLNLFIIYTTTFLMTVFTTFFGIGLEAVKPNMVTKERLMSINSISKIIDSISLILGPMLGGIVFAVFDMKTFIIINGISFILSAISILFINFKLCEQNINEECSIREINFIEDIKEGYAYLLERKSLKNTFSILISLNFFLGFAVTVPLPYIINTVLNLNSKQFGMIQG
;
A
#
# COMPACT_ATOMS: atom_id res chain seq x y z
N ILE A 1 -5.12 -11.26 -19.14
CA ILE A 1 -5.28 -11.15 -20.62
C ILE A 1 -4.01 -11.62 -21.33
N LEU A 2 -2.83 -11.08 -21.04
CA LEU A 2 -1.55 -11.60 -21.59
C LEU A 2 -1.25 -13.07 -21.23
N SER A 3 -1.45 -13.48 -19.98
CA SER A 3 -1.23 -14.88 -19.54
C SER A 3 -2.15 -15.90 -20.23
N ASN A 4 -3.30 -15.46 -20.75
CA ASN A 4 -4.24 -16.34 -21.45
C ASN A 4 -3.81 -16.57 -22.93
N TYR A 5 -2.88 -15.75 -23.45
CA TYR A 5 -2.34 -15.86 -24.81
C TYR A 5 -0.94 -16.52 -24.85
N TYR A 6 -0.14 -16.37 -23.79
CA TYR A 6 1.26 -16.85 -23.74
C TYR A 6 1.54 -17.94 -22.69
N GLY A 7 0.53 -18.39 -21.94
CA GLY A 7 0.71 -19.26 -20.76
C GLY A 7 1.15 -18.48 -19.51
N LEU A 8 1.24 -19.17 -18.36
CA LEU A 8 1.77 -18.59 -17.11
C LEU A 8 3.30 -18.42 -17.21
N ASN A 9 3.73 -17.30 -17.78
CA ASN A 9 5.13 -16.91 -17.77
C ASN A 9 5.42 -16.06 -16.52
N LEU A 10 6.31 -16.56 -15.66
CA LEU A 10 6.78 -15.88 -14.44
C LEU A 10 7.25 -14.44 -14.74
N PHE A 11 7.88 -14.22 -15.89
CA PHE A 11 8.33 -12.89 -16.30
C PHE A 11 7.16 -11.91 -16.44
N ILE A 12 6.06 -12.33 -17.08
CA ILE A 12 4.86 -11.49 -17.24
C ILE A 12 4.26 -11.15 -15.88
N ILE A 13 4.18 -12.12 -14.97
CA ILE A 13 3.65 -11.90 -13.62
C ILE A 13 4.52 -10.87 -12.89
N TYR A 14 5.83 -11.07 -12.84
CA TYR A 14 6.72 -10.14 -12.15
C TYR A 14 6.70 -8.73 -12.75
N THR A 15 6.71 -8.59 -14.08
CA THR A 15 6.61 -7.28 -14.73
C THR A 15 5.28 -6.61 -14.41
N THR A 16 4.15 -7.33 -14.47
CA THR A 16 2.84 -6.74 -14.13
C THR A 16 2.73 -6.34 -12.67
N THR A 17 3.22 -7.18 -11.73
CA THR A 17 3.26 -6.86 -10.31
C THR A 17 4.16 -5.66 -10.04
N PHE A 18 5.34 -5.60 -10.66
CA PHE A 18 6.24 -4.45 -10.55
C PHE A 18 5.55 -3.15 -10.97
N LEU A 19 4.93 -3.16 -12.15
CA LEU A 19 4.25 -1.98 -12.70
C LEU A 19 3.06 -1.55 -11.81
N MET A 20 2.28 -2.52 -11.32
CA MET A 20 1.18 -2.27 -10.37
C MET A 20 1.69 -1.63 -9.08
N THR A 21 2.78 -2.15 -8.50
CA THR A 21 3.37 -1.60 -7.28
C THR A 21 3.85 -0.18 -7.47
N VAL A 22 4.51 0.12 -8.60
CA VAL A 22 4.92 1.49 -8.96
C VAL A 22 3.70 2.41 -8.96
N PHE A 23 2.66 2.11 -9.75
CA PHE A 23 1.47 2.97 -9.84
C PHE A 23 0.76 3.13 -8.50
N THR A 24 0.62 2.05 -7.73
CA THR A 24 -0.02 2.08 -6.41
C THR A 24 0.76 2.94 -5.43
N THR A 25 2.09 2.92 -5.51
CA THR A 25 2.98 3.73 -4.65
C THR A 25 2.84 5.21 -4.98
N PHE A 26 2.92 5.59 -6.26
CA PHE A 26 2.72 6.97 -6.69
C PHE A 26 1.34 7.50 -6.32
N PHE A 27 0.29 6.69 -6.52
CA PHE A 27 -1.07 7.04 -6.14
C PHE A 27 -1.19 7.27 -4.63
N GLY A 28 -0.64 6.36 -3.81
CA GLY A 28 -0.66 6.48 -2.36
C GLY A 28 0.04 7.75 -1.86
N ILE A 29 1.25 8.03 -2.37
CA ILE A 29 2.01 9.22 -2.01
C ILE A 29 1.26 10.50 -2.42
N GLY A 30 0.73 10.54 -3.65
CA GLY A 30 -0.05 11.68 -4.14
C GLY A 30 -1.30 11.94 -3.31
N LEU A 31 -2.02 10.89 -2.91
CA LEU A 31 -3.19 11.00 -2.07
C LEU A 31 -2.85 11.55 -0.68
N GLU A 32 -1.81 11.02 -0.03
CA GLU A 32 -1.36 11.51 1.28
C GLU A 32 -0.91 12.98 1.22
N ALA A 33 -0.21 13.37 0.15
CA ALA A 33 0.27 14.75 -0.03
C ALA A 33 -0.87 15.75 -0.21
N VAL A 34 -1.97 15.33 -0.85
CA VAL A 34 -3.11 16.21 -1.17
C VAL A 34 -4.19 16.23 -0.08
N LYS A 35 -4.31 15.19 0.76
CA LYS A 35 -5.24 15.16 1.92
C LYS A 35 -5.30 16.47 2.73
N PRO A 36 -4.17 17.10 3.15
CA PRO A 36 -4.19 18.37 3.88
C PRO A 36 -4.83 19.54 3.10
N ASN A 37 -4.81 19.50 1.77
CA ASN A 37 -5.39 20.54 0.91
C ASN A 37 -6.89 20.31 0.63
N MET A 38 -7.41 19.12 0.94
CA MET A 38 -8.81 18.77 0.71
C MET A 38 -9.72 19.09 1.90
N VAL A 39 -9.18 19.11 3.11
CA VAL A 39 -9.96 19.22 4.36
C VAL A 39 -9.29 20.11 5.40
N THR A 40 -10.11 20.66 6.30
CA THR A 40 -9.61 21.47 7.41
C THR A 40 -8.81 20.65 8.41
N LYS A 41 -7.93 21.31 9.19
CA LYS A 41 -7.04 20.66 10.16
C LYS A 41 -7.79 19.82 11.19
N GLU A 42 -8.98 20.26 11.61
CA GLU A 42 -9.83 19.57 12.58
C GLU A 42 -10.38 18.25 12.01
N ARG A 43 -10.62 18.20 10.68
CA ARG A 43 -11.13 17.02 9.99
C ARG A 43 -10.03 16.07 9.52
N LEU A 44 -8.76 16.48 9.50
CA LEU A 44 -7.64 15.62 9.12
C LEU A 44 -7.54 14.37 10.01
N MET A 45 -7.72 14.53 11.32
CA MET A 45 -7.69 13.39 12.23
C MET A 45 -8.83 12.41 11.91
N SER A 46 -10.04 12.91 11.65
CA SER A 46 -11.20 12.09 11.29
C SER A 46 -10.98 11.33 9.98
N ILE A 47 -10.44 11.97 8.94
CA ILE A 47 -10.13 11.31 7.67
C ILE A 47 -9.04 10.25 7.82
N ASN A 48 -8.01 10.50 8.63
CA ASN A 48 -7.00 9.51 8.92
C ASN A 48 -7.59 8.30 9.66
N SER A 49 -8.49 8.53 10.63
CA SER A 49 -9.19 7.45 11.32
C SER A 49 -10.07 6.63 10.37
N ILE A 50 -10.85 7.28 9.52
CA ILE A 50 -11.70 6.58 8.52
C ILE A 50 -10.83 5.78 7.54
N SER A 51 -9.71 6.35 7.07
CA SER A 51 -8.77 5.64 6.20
C SER A 51 -8.25 4.36 6.87
N LYS A 52 -7.88 4.42 8.16
CA LYS A 52 -7.42 3.25 8.92
C LYS A 52 -8.50 2.18 9.11
N ILE A 53 -9.76 2.60 9.25
CA ILE A 53 -10.89 1.67 9.29
C ILE A 53 -11.05 0.98 7.94
N ILE A 54 -10.99 1.73 6.83
CA ILE A 54 -11.06 1.18 5.48
C ILE A 54 -9.92 0.18 5.23
N ASP A 55 -8.68 0.52 5.62
CA ASP A 55 -7.52 -0.37 5.50
C ASP A 55 -7.74 -1.68 6.28
N SER A 56 -8.19 -1.57 7.54
CA SER A 56 -8.44 -2.73 8.40
C SER A 56 -9.55 -3.63 7.84
N ILE A 57 -10.64 -3.03 7.35
CA ILE A 57 -11.73 -3.76 6.72
C ILE A 57 -11.25 -4.44 5.43
N SER A 58 -10.45 -3.74 4.61
CA SER A 58 -9.93 -4.28 3.36
C SER A 58 -8.97 -5.44 3.59
N LEU A 59 -8.19 -5.41 4.67
CA LEU A 59 -7.29 -6.50 5.06
C LEU A 59 -8.05 -7.79 5.38
N ILE A 60 -9.24 -7.68 6.00
CA ILE A 60 -10.05 -8.83 6.41
C ILE A 60 -10.97 -9.27 5.26
N LEU A 61 -11.74 -8.34 4.71
CA LEU A 61 -12.75 -8.64 3.69
C LEU A 61 -12.13 -8.86 2.30
N GLY A 62 -10.97 -8.29 2.02
CA GLY A 62 -10.30 -8.42 0.72
C GLY A 62 -10.01 -9.87 0.34
N PRO A 63 -9.24 -10.62 1.14
CA PRO A 63 -8.99 -12.05 0.89
C PRO A 63 -10.27 -12.88 0.91
N MET A 64 -11.19 -12.61 1.85
CA MET A 64 -12.44 -13.35 1.99
C MET A 64 -13.35 -13.22 0.75
N LEU A 65 -13.61 -11.98 0.31
CA LEU A 65 -14.40 -11.71 -0.89
C LEU A 65 -13.65 -12.15 -2.15
N GLY A 66 -12.33 -11.94 -2.20
CA GLY A 66 -11.48 -12.39 -3.31
C GLY A 66 -11.57 -13.90 -3.51
N GLY A 67 -11.51 -14.68 -2.44
CA GLY A 67 -11.66 -16.14 -2.47
C GLY A 67 -13.05 -16.59 -2.92
N ILE A 68 -14.12 -15.97 -2.44
CA ILE A 68 -15.50 -16.28 -2.84
C ILE A 68 -15.71 -15.97 -4.33
N VAL A 69 -15.31 -14.78 -4.78
CA VAL A 69 -15.47 -14.39 -6.19
C VAL A 69 -14.62 -15.29 -7.09
N PHE A 70 -13.40 -15.66 -6.68
CA PHE A 70 -12.56 -16.58 -7.44
C PHE A 70 -13.12 -18.02 -7.49
N ALA A 71 -13.85 -18.47 -6.47
CA ALA A 71 -14.49 -19.78 -6.45
C ALA A 71 -15.73 -19.88 -7.36
N VAL A 72 -16.41 -18.75 -7.58
CA VAL A 72 -17.69 -18.69 -8.34
C VAL A 72 -17.51 -18.17 -9.77
N PHE A 73 -16.51 -17.30 -10.01
CA PHE A 73 -16.28 -16.68 -11.31
C PHE A 73 -14.93 -17.08 -11.92
N ASP A 74 -14.89 -17.18 -13.25
CA ASP A 74 -13.65 -17.34 -13.99
C ASP A 74 -12.70 -16.16 -13.80
N MET A 75 -11.40 -16.44 -13.85
CA MET A 75 -10.34 -15.43 -13.67
C MET A 75 -10.45 -14.24 -14.65
N LYS A 76 -10.98 -14.47 -15.86
CA LYS A 76 -11.25 -13.37 -16.82
C LYS A 76 -12.28 -12.38 -16.26
N THR A 77 -13.39 -12.89 -15.74
CA THR A 77 -14.49 -12.09 -15.18
C THR A 77 -14.02 -11.35 -13.93
N PHE A 78 -13.23 -12.01 -13.08
CA PHE A 78 -12.61 -11.38 -11.91
C PHE A 78 -11.78 -10.15 -12.28
N ILE A 79 -10.90 -10.27 -13.29
CA ILE A 79 -10.06 -9.16 -13.75
C ILE A 79 -10.91 -8.03 -14.33
N ILE A 80 -11.98 -8.34 -15.07
CA ILE A 80 -12.89 -7.33 -15.64
C ILE A 80 -13.60 -6.56 -14.52
N ILE A 81 -14.16 -7.25 -13.52
CA ILE A 81 -14.81 -6.62 -12.37
C ILE A 81 -13.84 -5.68 -11.66
N ASN A 82 -12.60 -6.13 -11.42
CA ASN A 82 -11.57 -5.30 -10.80
C ASN A 82 -11.24 -4.06 -11.66
N GLY A 83 -11.14 -4.23 -12.98
CA GLY A 83 -10.93 -3.13 -13.91
C GLY A 83 -12.05 -2.08 -13.87
N ILE A 84 -13.30 -2.52 -13.80
CA ILE A 84 -14.46 -1.61 -13.66
C ILE A 84 -14.38 -0.84 -12.33
N SER A 85 -14.00 -1.49 -11.23
CA SER A 85 -13.80 -0.82 -9.94
C SER A 85 -12.73 0.26 -9.99
N PHE A 86 -11.61 0.02 -10.68
CA PHE A 86 -10.58 1.05 -10.88
C PHE A 86 -11.09 2.23 -11.71
N ILE A 87 -11.88 1.97 -12.75
CA ILE A 87 -12.48 3.04 -13.57
C ILE A 87 -13.46 3.88 -12.75
N LEU A 88 -14.32 3.25 -11.95
CA LEU A 88 -15.25 3.94 -11.04
C LEU A 88 -14.50 4.79 -10.01
N SER A 89 -13.38 4.28 -9.48
CA SER A 89 -12.50 5.03 -8.58
C SER A 89 -11.90 6.26 -9.27
N ALA A 90 -11.37 6.10 -10.49
CA ALA A 90 -10.82 7.19 -11.28
C ALA A 90 -11.88 8.28 -11.59
N ILE A 91 -13.09 7.87 -11.97
CA ILE A 91 -14.21 8.79 -12.19
C ILE A 91 -14.55 9.54 -10.89
N SER A 92 -14.60 8.84 -9.77
CA SER A 92 -14.89 9.46 -8.46
C SER A 92 -13.86 10.52 -8.09
N ILE A 93 -12.58 10.24 -8.38
CA ILE A 93 -11.47 11.19 -8.16
C ILE A 93 -11.65 12.47 -8.99
N LEU A 94 -12.14 12.38 -10.23
CA LEU A 94 -12.37 13.56 -11.07
C LEU A 94 -13.41 14.53 -10.50
N PHE A 95 -14.33 14.05 -9.67
CA PHE A 95 -15.34 14.90 -9.01
C PHE A 95 -14.84 15.55 -7.72
N ILE A 96 -13.66 15.20 -7.24
CA ILE A 96 -13.10 15.72 -6.00
C ILE A 96 -12.40 17.06 -6.26
N ASN A 97 -12.75 18.09 -5.48
CA ASN A 97 -12.03 19.36 -5.51
C ASN A 97 -10.84 19.34 -4.55
N PHE A 98 -9.64 19.18 -5.11
CA PHE A 98 -8.39 19.07 -4.34
C PHE A 98 -7.84 20.41 -3.82
N LYS A 99 -8.47 21.55 -4.16
CA LYS A 99 -8.02 22.90 -3.77
C LYS A 99 -8.91 23.56 -2.70
N LEU A 100 -9.84 22.81 -2.10
CA LEU A 100 -10.82 23.32 -1.14
C LEU A 100 -10.20 24.01 0.08
N CYS A 101 -9.05 23.55 0.54
CA CYS A 101 -8.28 24.07 1.67
C CYS A 101 -6.80 24.21 1.28
N GLU A 102 -6.52 24.65 0.05
CA GLU A 102 -5.16 24.98 -0.38
C GLU A 102 -4.59 26.00 0.62
N GLN A 103 -3.67 25.58 1.50
CA GLN A 103 -2.89 26.52 2.26
C GLN A 103 -2.11 27.33 1.24
N ASN A 104 -2.21 28.67 1.28
CA ASN A 104 -1.37 29.55 0.48
C ASN A 104 0.09 29.23 0.82
N ILE A 105 0.68 28.28 0.08
CA ILE A 105 2.11 28.09 0.05
C ILE A 105 2.60 29.37 -0.60
N ASN A 106 3.23 30.23 0.20
CA ASN A 106 3.82 31.47 -0.28
C ASN A 106 4.54 31.19 -1.61
N GLU A 107 4.21 31.93 -2.65
CA GLU A 107 4.78 31.78 -4.00
C GLU A 107 6.32 31.86 -3.99
N GLU A 108 6.93 32.35 -2.91
CA GLU A 108 8.38 32.31 -2.63
C GLU A 108 8.99 30.89 -2.57
N CYS A 109 8.20 29.83 -2.36
CA CYS A 109 8.70 28.44 -2.46
C CYS A 109 8.79 27.92 -3.90
N SER A 110 8.28 28.66 -4.88
CA SER A 110 8.38 28.25 -6.28
C SER A 110 9.72 28.69 -6.86
N ILE A 111 10.46 27.74 -7.44
CA ILE A 111 11.80 27.89 -8.04
C ILE A 111 12.99 27.84 -7.05
N ARG A 112 13.01 26.86 -6.14
CA ARG A 112 14.31 26.26 -5.75
C ARG A 112 14.59 25.12 -6.74
N GLU A 113 15.81 25.02 -7.27
CA GLU A 113 16.24 23.82 -8.00
C GLU A 113 16.08 22.62 -7.05
N ILE A 114 15.16 21.71 -7.39
CA ILE A 114 14.89 20.53 -6.58
C ILE A 114 16.03 19.55 -6.82
N ASN A 115 17.05 19.62 -5.97
CA ASN A 115 18.12 18.64 -5.94
C ASN A 115 17.68 17.44 -5.10
N PHE A 116 16.94 16.51 -5.72
CA PHE A 116 16.41 15.32 -5.05
C PHE A 116 17.40 14.59 -4.13
N ILE A 117 18.66 14.44 -4.57
CA ILE A 117 19.69 13.76 -3.78
C ILE A 117 20.07 14.58 -2.54
N GLU A 118 20.17 15.90 -2.69
CA GLU A 118 20.49 16.83 -1.61
C GLU A 118 19.35 16.89 -0.58
N ASP A 119 18.11 17.00 -1.05
CA ASP A 119 16.91 17.00 -0.21
C ASP A 119 16.77 15.68 0.59
N ILE A 120 17.03 14.54 -0.06
CA ILE A 120 17.05 13.23 0.61
C ILE A 120 18.15 13.16 1.66
N LYS A 121 19.35 13.67 1.34
CA LYS A 121 20.49 13.66 2.25
C LYS A 121 20.24 14.57 3.46
N GLU A 122 19.68 15.75 3.24
CA GLU A 122 19.30 16.69 4.30
C GLU A 122 18.22 16.09 5.19
N GLY A 123 17.18 15.49 4.61
CA GLY A 123 16.13 14.78 5.35
C GLY A 123 16.68 13.62 6.18
N TYR A 124 17.62 12.85 5.64
CA TYR A 124 18.28 11.77 6.38
C TYR A 124 19.15 12.29 7.54
N ALA A 125 19.93 13.35 7.31
CA ALA A 125 20.72 14.00 8.35
C ALA A 125 19.82 14.53 9.49
N TYR A 126 18.72 15.19 9.14
CA TYR A 126 17.74 15.72 10.09
C TYR A 126 17.15 14.63 11.01
N LEU A 127 16.84 13.45 10.45
CA LEU A 127 16.34 12.31 11.22
C LEU A 127 17.37 11.82 12.25
N LEU A 128 18.66 11.85 11.92
CA LEU A 128 19.74 11.40 12.79
C LEU A 128 20.13 12.41 13.88
N GLU A 129 20.00 13.71 13.60
CA GLU A 129 20.30 14.77 14.56
C GLU A 129 19.27 14.84 15.70
N ARG A 130 18.00 14.58 15.39
CA ARG A 130 16.90 14.63 16.37
C ARG A 130 16.83 13.32 17.16
N LYS A 131 17.38 13.31 18.38
CA LYS A 131 17.41 12.14 19.28
C LYS A 131 16.03 11.46 19.47
N SER A 132 14.94 12.24 19.56
CA SER A 132 13.59 11.69 19.68
C SER A 132 13.14 10.93 18.43
N LEU A 133 13.33 11.50 17.23
CA LEU A 133 13.00 10.84 15.97
C LEU A 133 13.85 9.59 15.75
N LYS A 134 15.17 9.69 15.97
CA LYS A 134 16.09 8.56 15.90
C LYS A 134 15.66 7.40 16.81
N ASN A 135 15.26 7.69 18.05
CA ASN A 135 14.80 6.66 18.98
C ASN A 135 13.49 6.01 18.53
N THR A 136 12.51 6.78 18.08
CA THR A 136 11.24 6.24 17.55
C THR A 136 11.48 5.35 16.33
N PHE A 137 12.31 5.80 15.39
CA PHE A 137 12.69 4.99 14.22
C PHE A 137 13.42 3.71 14.61
N SER A 138 14.37 3.78 15.55
CA SER A 138 15.10 2.60 16.05
C SER A 138 14.16 1.57 16.68
N ILE A 139 13.20 2.00 17.50
CA ILE A 139 12.18 1.13 18.09
C ILE A 139 11.33 0.49 17.01
N LEU A 140 10.85 1.26 16.03
CA LEU A 140 10.00 0.75 14.94
C LEU A 140 10.73 -0.28 14.07
N ILE A 141 11.99 0.00 13.70
CA ILE A 141 12.82 -0.93 12.92
C ILE A 141 13.05 -2.21 13.71
N SER A 142 13.44 -2.10 14.98
CA SER A 142 13.68 -3.26 15.83
C SER A 142 12.42 -4.11 15.98
N LEU A 143 11.29 -3.48 16.27
CA LEU A 143 10.01 -4.17 16.47
C LEU A 143 9.55 -4.87 15.19
N ASN A 144 9.63 -4.21 14.04
CA ASN A 144 9.30 -4.83 12.74
C ASN A 144 10.25 -5.98 12.41
N PHE A 145 11.55 -5.84 12.68
CA PHE A 145 12.54 -6.88 12.45
C PHE A 145 12.26 -8.12 13.31
N PHE A 146 12.04 -7.95 14.62
CA PHE A 146 11.79 -9.06 15.52
C PHE A 146 10.45 -9.74 15.23
N LEU A 147 9.37 -8.98 14.96
CA LEU A 147 8.09 -9.58 14.59
C LEU A 147 8.18 -10.32 13.25
N GLY A 148 8.80 -9.71 12.25
CA GLY A 148 9.01 -10.32 10.93
C GLY A 148 9.84 -11.60 11.04
N PHE A 149 10.91 -11.59 11.82
CA PHE A 149 11.77 -12.75 12.07
C PHE A 149 11.07 -13.83 12.88
N ALA A 150 10.30 -13.49 13.91
CA ALA A 150 9.65 -14.46 14.80
C ALA A 150 8.46 -15.18 14.13
N VAL A 151 7.75 -14.48 13.25
CA VAL A 151 6.53 -15.00 12.62
C VAL A 151 6.84 -15.54 11.23
N THR A 152 7.35 -14.70 10.33
CA THR A 152 7.39 -15.00 8.88
C THR A 152 8.39 -16.10 8.51
N VAL A 153 9.49 -16.25 9.26
CA VAL A 153 10.57 -17.22 8.98
C VAL A 153 10.29 -18.61 9.55
N PRO A 154 9.87 -18.78 10.82
CA PRO A 154 9.71 -20.10 11.44
C PRO A 154 8.37 -20.76 11.09
N LEU A 155 7.31 -19.98 10.80
CA LEU A 155 5.97 -20.52 10.51
C LEU A 155 5.95 -21.57 9.39
N PRO A 156 6.55 -21.34 8.21
CA PRO A 156 6.61 -22.34 7.15
C PRO A 156 7.36 -23.61 7.58
N TYR A 157 8.41 -23.49 8.38
CA TYR A 157 9.18 -24.61 8.90
C TYR A 157 8.38 -25.43 9.93
N ILE A 158 7.74 -24.77 10.89
CA ILE A 158 6.91 -25.44 11.90
C ILE A 158 5.74 -26.17 11.21
N ILE A 159 5.08 -25.53 10.25
CA ILE A 159 3.92 -26.11 9.58
C ILE A 159 4.31 -27.30 8.68
N ASN A 160 5.38 -27.18 7.89
CA ASN A 160 5.76 -28.23 6.95
C ASN A 160 6.59 -29.36 7.59
N THR A 161 7.49 -29.03 8.53
CA THR A 161 8.46 -30.00 9.06
C THR A 161 8.05 -30.58 10.42
N VAL A 162 7.41 -29.79 11.29
CA VAL A 162 6.97 -30.27 12.61
C VAL A 162 5.54 -30.81 12.57
N LEU A 163 4.62 -30.08 11.94
CA LEU A 163 3.20 -30.43 11.91
C LEU A 163 2.78 -31.28 10.71
N ASN A 164 3.64 -31.45 9.69
CA ASN A 164 3.36 -32.18 8.44
C ASN A 164 2.01 -31.83 7.80
N LEU A 165 1.56 -30.57 7.93
CA LEU A 165 0.27 -30.16 7.40
C LEU A 165 0.34 -30.00 5.88
N ASN A 166 -0.73 -30.39 5.18
CA ASN A 166 -0.81 -30.27 3.73
C ASN A 166 -0.92 -28.79 3.32
N SER A 167 -0.46 -28.43 2.11
CA SER A 167 -0.43 -27.05 1.59
C SER A 167 -1.79 -26.35 1.63
N LYS A 168 -2.91 -27.09 1.60
CA LYS A 168 -4.27 -26.55 1.81
C LYS A 168 -4.49 -25.98 3.22
N GLN A 169 -3.97 -26.64 4.25
CA GLN A 169 -4.10 -26.20 5.64
C GLN A 169 -3.17 -25.02 5.93
N PHE A 170 -1.97 -24.99 5.32
CA PHE A 170 -1.11 -23.81 5.34
C PHE A 170 -1.81 -22.59 4.74
N GLY A 171 -2.48 -22.76 3.59
CA GLY A 171 -3.25 -21.71 2.94
C GLY A 171 -4.46 -21.22 3.76
N MET A 172 -5.07 -22.05 4.60
CA MET A 172 -6.15 -21.64 5.52
C MET A 172 -5.64 -20.88 6.76
N ILE A 173 -4.42 -21.15 7.21
CA ILE A 173 -3.84 -20.49 8.39
C ILE A 173 -3.22 -19.12 8.05
N GLN A 174 -2.65 -19.00 6.85
CA GLN A 174 -2.05 -17.76 6.34
C GLN A 174 -3.01 -16.88 5.54
N GLY A 175 -4.15 -17.44 5.11
CA GLY A 175 -5.15 -16.77 4.27
C GLY A 175 -6.16 -15.94 5.06
#